data_AF-A0A6G8DFL3-F1
#
_entry.id   AF-A0A6G8DFL3-F1
#
_cell.length_a   1.000
_cell.length_b   1.000
_cell.length_c   1.000
_cell.angle_alpha   90.00
_cell.angle_beta   90.00
_cell.angle_gamma   90.00
#
_symmetry.space_group_name_H-M   'P 1'
#
loop_
_entity.id
_entity.type
_entity.pdbx_description
1 polymer ?
#
loop_
_entity_poly.entity_id
_entity_poly.type
_entity_poly.pdbx_seq_one_letter_code
_entity_poly.pdbx_strand_id
1 'polypeptide(L)'
;MSEKLLDLYERELAFVQQTAAEFARMHPAAASRLQLDTDTVDDPLVGRLLSGFAYMNARVQQKLNDDFPELTDAMLETLYPHYLRPIPSCAIVQFEPESDLDGIVHIGADTLLESESFQGQTCRFTSRYPVDICPFRVESATLMPRPFIAPGCNEIHGANAVLKLSLKTFSSDMRFSELKPEKLRFFLRGQPNHIYDLYDLLLTRCVKVVVANGEGDPHPVKLEPEILRQVGLEQDEGLLPYPDTAFIGYRLLTEYFAFPEKFHFIDITALNDAIDEHYADTLNLYFYLSESHDELEKQLAPSMFALGCTPVVNLFSQSADPIPLTHTQYSYHVVPDVRRADGLEVYSVDDVNATAASGETTRYRPFYGIQHSQHNLKKNAFWFVRRRDVVEGEHRNEPASEVDISLVDLEFNPHQVSDQTLDIRLTCTNRNLPKKLPTGNAQPYLSIVDGDAPAKRISCVVPPTATLRPPRRDRGYWRLISHLNLNHLSVSGNGGCDVLKEIFRLYDFRNSGSTRNLIESLLKLDARPITAPIQVNTSVVLCRGTEVTIELDTMMLAGTSPLLYASVIERFLGLYCSINSFTRLIARLSGRDGELKRWPPRAGDKALV
;
A
#
# COMPACT_ATOMS: atom_id res chain seq x y z
N MET A 1 2.79 20.10 25.95
CA MET A 1 1.60 19.84 26.78
C MET A 1 0.43 19.74 25.81
N SER A 2 -0.33 18.64 25.79
CA SER A 2 -1.43 18.47 24.82
C SER A 2 -2.61 19.39 25.17
N GLU A 3 -3.31 19.95 24.19
CA GLU A 3 -4.53 20.75 24.41
C GLU A 3 -5.55 20.01 25.30
N LYS A 4 -5.71 18.69 25.08
CA LYS A 4 -6.56 17.81 25.90
C LYS A 4 -6.20 17.81 27.41
N LEU A 5 -4.92 17.99 27.76
CA LEU A 5 -4.49 18.03 29.16
C LEU A 5 -4.79 19.41 29.80
N LEU A 6 -4.73 20.47 29.00
CA LEU A 6 -5.09 21.81 29.45
C LEU A 6 -6.60 21.87 29.77
N ASP A 7 -7.44 21.36 28.87
CA ASP A 7 -8.89 21.28 29.10
C ASP A 7 -9.25 20.46 30.35
N LEU A 8 -8.59 19.30 30.53
CA LEU A 8 -8.78 18.46 31.72
C LEU A 8 -8.30 19.18 32.98
N TYR A 9 -7.17 19.88 32.91
CA TYR A 9 -6.65 20.65 34.03
C TYR A 9 -7.60 21.79 34.43
N GLU A 10 -8.14 22.53 33.45
CA GLU A 10 -9.09 23.62 33.73
C GLU A 10 -10.40 23.10 34.35
N ARG A 11 -10.90 21.96 33.86
CA ARG A 11 -12.07 21.29 34.45
C ARG A 11 -11.81 20.80 35.87
N GLU A 12 -10.68 20.14 36.10
CA GLU A 12 -10.29 19.68 37.44
C GLU A 12 -10.05 20.84 38.39
N LEU A 13 -9.45 21.94 37.93
CA LEU A 13 -9.24 23.12 38.74
C LEU A 13 -10.57 23.76 39.17
N ALA A 14 -11.51 23.90 38.22
CA ALA A 14 -12.84 24.41 38.51
C ALA A 14 -13.61 23.49 39.48
N PHE A 15 -13.51 22.17 39.29
CA PHE A 15 -14.11 21.17 40.18
C PHE A 15 -13.54 21.24 41.60
N VAL A 16 -12.21 21.33 41.73
CA VAL A 16 -11.52 21.44 43.02
C VAL A 16 -11.90 22.75 43.72
N GLN A 17 -11.99 23.87 43.00
CA GLN A 17 -12.42 25.15 43.55
C GLN A 17 -13.87 25.12 44.03
N GLN A 18 -14.79 24.55 43.24
CA GLN A 18 -16.19 24.40 43.63
C GLN A 18 -16.32 23.52 44.89
N THR A 19 -15.63 22.38 44.92
CA THR A 19 -15.65 21.46 46.06
C THR A 19 -15.02 22.08 47.32
N ALA A 20 -13.98 22.89 47.15
CA ALA A 20 -13.37 23.63 48.25
C ALA A 20 -14.34 24.67 48.84
N ALA A 21 -15.09 25.39 48.00
CA ALA A 21 -16.12 26.33 48.45
C ALA A 21 -17.29 25.62 49.17
N GLU A 22 -17.73 24.46 48.67
CA GLU A 22 -18.74 23.63 49.33
C GLU A 22 -18.23 23.11 50.69
N PHE A 23 -16.98 22.66 50.77
CA PHE A 23 -16.34 22.26 52.02
C PHE A 23 -16.27 23.42 53.02
N ALA A 24 -15.92 24.63 52.55
CA ALA A 24 -15.87 25.82 53.39
C ALA A 24 -17.25 26.17 53.99
N ARG A 25 -18.33 26.00 53.20
CA ARG A 25 -19.70 26.18 53.67
C ARG A 25 -20.12 25.14 54.71
N MET A 26 -19.80 23.87 54.49
CA MET A 26 -20.22 22.77 55.37
C MET A 26 -19.38 22.68 56.65
N HIS A 27 -18.10 23.07 56.60
CA HIS A 27 -17.15 22.95 57.71
C HIS A 27 -16.34 24.23 57.97
N PRO A 28 -16.99 25.33 58.42
CA PRO A 28 -16.34 26.64 58.54
C PRO A 28 -15.12 26.65 59.48
N ALA A 29 -15.18 25.88 60.59
CA ALA A 29 -14.09 25.81 61.57
C ALA A 29 -12.83 25.12 61.02
N ALA A 30 -12.98 24.16 60.11
CA ALA A 30 -11.86 23.48 59.46
C ALA A 30 -11.32 24.32 58.29
N ALA A 31 -12.21 24.93 57.50
CA ALA A 31 -11.85 25.79 56.38
C ALA A 31 -11.11 27.05 56.80
N SER A 32 -11.48 27.66 57.93
CA SER A 32 -10.77 28.81 58.52
C SER A 32 -9.32 28.47 58.88
N ARG A 33 -9.02 27.23 59.33
CA ARG A 33 -7.64 26.78 59.60
C ARG A 33 -6.82 26.61 58.33
N LEU A 34 -7.49 26.34 57.21
CA LEU A 34 -6.89 26.15 55.89
C LEU A 34 -6.90 27.43 55.04
N GLN A 35 -7.42 28.54 55.59
CA GLN A 35 -7.59 29.82 54.89
C GLN A 35 -8.35 29.69 53.55
N LEU A 36 -9.37 28.83 53.55
CA LEU A 36 -10.29 28.65 52.42
C LEU A 36 -11.54 29.49 52.68
N ASP A 37 -11.73 30.57 51.92
CA ASP A 37 -12.99 31.34 51.91
C ASP A 37 -13.90 30.85 50.78
N THR A 38 -15.18 31.19 50.87
CA THR A 38 -16.25 30.77 49.95
C THR A 38 -16.03 31.18 48.50
N ASP A 39 -15.31 32.28 48.25
CA ASP A 39 -15.07 32.83 46.90
C ASP A 39 -13.58 32.93 46.53
N THR A 40 -12.65 32.94 47.50
CA THR A 40 -11.20 33.07 47.24
C THR A 40 -10.35 32.18 48.14
N VAL A 41 -9.26 31.65 47.57
CA VAL A 41 -8.18 31.02 48.33
C VAL A 41 -7.19 32.11 48.69
N ASP A 42 -7.19 32.55 49.95
CA ASP A 42 -6.41 33.70 50.38
C ASP A 42 -4.91 33.40 50.47
N ASP A 43 -4.53 32.15 50.69
CA ASP A 43 -3.13 31.71 50.71
C ASP A 43 -2.65 31.26 49.31
N PRO A 44 -1.69 31.98 48.69
CA PRO A 44 -1.11 31.60 47.40
C PRO A 44 -0.46 30.21 47.38
N LEU A 45 0.04 29.69 48.51
CA LEU A 45 0.63 28.36 48.61
C LEU A 45 -0.45 27.28 48.55
N VAL A 46 -1.58 27.47 49.24
CA VAL A 46 -2.73 26.58 49.17
C VAL A 46 -3.32 26.60 47.76
N GLY A 47 -3.44 27.78 47.15
CA GLY A 47 -3.87 27.92 45.76
C GLY A 47 -2.97 27.14 44.78
N ARG A 48 -1.64 27.28 44.92
CA ARG A 48 -0.66 26.51 44.13
C ARG A 48 -0.74 25.00 44.38
N LEU A 49 -1.01 24.58 45.61
CA LEU A 49 -1.17 23.17 45.96
C LEU A 49 -2.44 22.57 45.34
N LEU A 50 -3.56 23.30 45.36
CA LEU A 50 -4.80 22.90 44.69
C LEU A 50 -4.64 22.85 43.17
N SER A 51 -3.91 23.81 42.57
CA SER A 51 -3.51 23.73 41.17
C SER A 51 -2.62 22.52 40.88
N GLY A 52 -1.65 22.22 41.73
CA GLY A 52 -0.81 21.02 41.60
C GLY A 52 -1.62 19.72 41.71
N PHE A 53 -2.59 19.68 42.63
CA PHE A 53 -3.51 18.56 42.80
C PHE A 53 -4.41 18.37 41.57
N ALA A 54 -5.03 19.46 41.08
CA ALA A 54 -5.82 19.44 39.85
C ALA A 54 -5.00 18.97 38.65
N TYR A 55 -3.73 19.38 38.55
CA TYR A 55 -2.82 18.91 37.50
C TYR A 55 -2.54 17.40 37.60
N MET A 56 -2.29 16.88 38.80
CA MET A 56 -2.09 15.45 39.01
C MET A 56 -3.36 14.64 38.68
N ASN A 57 -4.53 15.11 39.11
CA ASN A 57 -5.81 14.48 38.76
C ASN A 57 -6.10 14.53 37.26
N ALA A 58 -5.83 15.66 36.62
CA ALA A 58 -5.99 15.80 35.16
C ALA A 58 -5.09 14.81 34.41
N ARG A 59 -3.87 14.56 34.88
CA ARG A 59 -3.00 13.52 34.33
C ARG A 59 -3.55 12.11 34.56
N VAL A 60 -4.12 11.83 35.74
CA VAL A 60 -4.77 10.55 36.04
C VAL A 60 -6.00 10.34 35.15
N GLN A 61 -6.87 11.33 35.03
CA GLN A 61 -8.02 11.28 34.12
C GLN A 61 -7.60 11.14 32.66
N GLN A 62 -6.57 11.86 32.23
CA GLN A 62 -6.03 11.69 30.89
C GLN A 62 -5.57 10.24 30.68
N LYS A 63 -4.88 9.64 31.66
CA LYS A 63 -4.44 8.25 31.57
C LYS A 63 -5.61 7.27 31.55
N LEU A 64 -6.61 7.43 32.41
CA LEU A 64 -7.81 6.59 32.44
C LEU A 64 -8.62 6.69 31.14
N ASN A 65 -8.74 7.90 30.59
CA ASN A 65 -9.38 8.11 29.29
C ASN A 65 -8.57 7.46 28.14
N ASP A 66 -7.24 7.40 28.28
CA ASP A 66 -6.34 6.77 27.32
C ASP A 66 -6.27 5.22 27.47
N ASP A 67 -6.72 4.63 28.58
CA ASP A 67 -6.59 3.17 28.85
C ASP A 67 -7.56 2.31 28.01
N PHE A 68 -8.77 2.80 27.70
CA PHE A 68 -9.71 2.06 26.84
C PHE A 68 -9.20 1.88 25.39
N PRO A 69 -8.58 2.90 24.76
CA PRO A 69 -7.82 2.75 23.53
C PRO A 69 -6.75 1.66 23.53
N GLU A 70 -6.04 1.43 24.64
CA GLU A 70 -4.96 0.42 24.70
C GLU A 70 -5.50 -1.00 24.45
N LEU A 71 -6.70 -1.32 24.96
CA LEU A 71 -7.35 -2.61 24.71
C LEU A 71 -7.76 -2.77 23.23
N THR A 72 -8.33 -1.73 22.63
CA THR A 72 -8.72 -1.78 21.22
C THR A 72 -7.56 -1.84 20.26
N ASP A 73 -6.47 -1.12 20.55
CA ASP A 73 -5.26 -1.17 19.74
C ASP A 73 -4.62 -2.56 19.83
N ALA A 74 -4.60 -3.20 21.01
CA ALA A 74 -4.12 -4.58 21.17
C ALA A 74 -4.99 -5.60 20.39
N MET A 75 -6.31 -5.43 20.41
CA MET A 75 -7.22 -6.26 19.60
C MET A 75 -7.01 -6.05 18.10
N LEU A 76 -6.87 -4.79 17.66
CA LEU A 76 -6.54 -4.46 16.27
C LEU A 76 -5.17 -4.99 15.88
N GLU A 77 -4.18 -4.96 16.75
CA GLU A 77 -2.84 -5.52 16.48
C GLU A 77 -2.91 -7.04 16.29
N THR A 78 -3.81 -7.71 17.01
CA THR A 78 -4.02 -9.16 16.87
C THR A 78 -4.81 -9.51 15.61
N LEU A 79 -5.92 -8.82 15.35
CA LEU A 79 -6.87 -9.15 14.28
C LEU A 79 -6.51 -8.50 12.93
N TYR A 80 -6.02 -7.25 12.97
CA TYR A 80 -5.71 -6.41 11.82
C TYR A 80 -4.34 -5.71 11.98
N PRO A 81 -3.24 -6.46 12.22
CA PRO A 81 -1.90 -5.91 12.47
C PRO A 81 -1.42 -4.92 11.40
N HIS A 82 -1.81 -5.14 10.15
CA HIS A 82 -1.47 -4.28 9.02
C HIS A 82 -2.09 -2.89 9.11
N TYR A 83 -3.23 -2.74 9.78
CA TYR A 83 -4.02 -1.52 9.81
C TYR A 83 -3.46 -0.46 10.77
N LEU A 84 -2.64 -0.87 11.75
CA LEU A 84 -1.97 0.02 12.70
C LEU A 84 -0.53 0.38 12.30
N ARG A 85 -0.01 -0.23 11.22
CA ARG A 85 1.34 0.01 10.71
C ARG A 85 1.35 1.27 9.82
N PRO A 86 2.44 2.05 9.83
CA PRO A 86 2.61 3.12 8.87
C PRO A 86 2.66 2.55 7.44
N ILE A 87 2.05 3.21 6.48
CA ILE A 87 2.21 2.91 5.06
C ILE A 87 3.51 3.59 4.61
N PRO A 88 4.55 2.81 4.27
CA PRO A 88 5.86 3.35 3.90
C PRO A 88 5.79 4.17 2.62
N SER A 89 6.78 5.04 2.44
CA SER A 89 6.99 5.74 1.17
C SER A 89 7.17 4.74 0.02
N CYS A 90 6.53 5.02 -1.11
CA CYS A 90 6.56 4.21 -2.32
C CYS A 90 6.96 5.09 -3.51
N ALA A 91 7.63 4.50 -4.51
CA ALA A 91 8.03 5.18 -5.73
C ALA A 91 7.95 4.22 -6.92
N ILE A 92 8.03 4.75 -8.15
CA ILE A 92 8.32 3.95 -9.34
C ILE A 92 9.74 4.28 -9.78
N VAL A 93 10.57 3.25 -9.94
CA VAL A 93 11.97 3.35 -10.35
C VAL A 93 12.14 2.76 -11.74
N GLN A 94 12.97 3.40 -12.56
CA GLN A 94 13.38 2.93 -13.88
C GLN A 94 14.87 2.60 -13.90
N PHE A 95 15.17 1.43 -14.44
CA PHE A 95 16.50 0.98 -14.82
C PHE A 95 16.73 1.40 -16.27
N GLU A 96 17.51 2.45 -16.48
CA GLU A 96 17.90 2.87 -17.82
C GLU A 96 19.07 1.99 -18.29
N PRO A 97 18.91 1.22 -19.37
CA PRO A 97 19.95 0.30 -19.85
C PRO A 97 21.22 1.04 -20.29
N GLU A 98 22.35 0.36 -20.19
CA GLU A 98 23.58 0.78 -20.87
C GLU A 98 23.44 0.67 -22.41
N SER A 99 24.19 1.50 -23.14
CA SER A 99 24.06 1.59 -24.60
C SER A 99 24.66 0.39 -25.35
N ASP A 100 25.57 -0.33 -24.72
CA ASP A 100 26.31 -1.51 -25.19
C ASP A 100 25.72 -2.82 -24.62
N LEU A 101 24.49 -2.78 -24.14
CA LEU A 101 23.80 -3.97 -23.66
C LEU A 101 23.49 -4.93 -24.82
N ASP A 102 24.06 -6.14 -24.76
CA ASP A 102 23.96 -7.15 -25.83
C ASP A 102 22.73 -8.09 -25.71
N GLY A 103 21.91 -7.96 -24.67
CA GLY A 103 20.77 -8.84 -24.45
C GLY A 103 19.82 -8.36 -23.35
N ILE A 104 18.67 -9.03 -23.20
CA ILE A 104 17.74 -8.73 -22.11
C ILE A 104 18.31 -9.29 -20.80
N VAL A 105 18.41 -8.45 -19.77
CA VAL A 105 18.88 -8.84 -18.44
C VAL A 105 17.75 -8.79 -17.44
N HIS A 106 17.54 -9.90 -16.74
CA HIS A 106 16.46 -10.09 -15.78
C HIS A 106 16.92 -9.77 -14.35
N ILE A 107 16.25 -8.82 -13.70
CA ILE A 107 16.43 -8.50 -12.29
C ILE A 107 15.23 -9.04 -11.52
N GLY A 108 15.51 -9.80 -10.46
CA GLY A 108 14.48 -10.33 -9.57
C GLY A 108 13.72 -9.25 -8.82
N ALA A 109 12.51 -9.58 -8.37
CA ALA A 109 11.84 -8.82 -7.32
C ALA A 109 12.69 -8.86 -6.03
N ASP A 110 12.37 -7.98 -5.09
CA ASP A 110 13.04 -7.87 -3.78
C ASP A 110 14.52 -7.46 -3.84
N THR A 111 14.89 -6.71 -4.88
CA THR A 111 16.21 -6.09 -4.99
C THR A 111 16.29 -4.84 -4.12
N LEU A 112 17.31 -4.77 -3.26
CA LEU A 112 17.54 -3.62 -2.38
C LEU A 112 18.30 -2.51 -3.13
N LEU A 113 17.69 -1.32 -3.14
CA LEU A 113 18.20 -0.10 -3.74
C LEU A 113 18.51 0.93 -2.67
N GLU A 114 19.61 1.66 -2.80
CA GLU A 114 19.99 2.75 -1.91
C GLU A 114 20.13 4.06 -2.70
N SER A 115 19.56 5.13 -2.16
CA SER A 115 19.66 6.46 -2.76
C SER A 115 21.02 7.09 -2.53
N GLU A 116 21.35 8.06 -3.38
CA GLU A 116 22.39 9.03 -3.07
C GLU A 116 22.14 9.69 -1.69
N SER A 117 23.23 10.10 -1.04
CA SER A 117 23.17 10.72 0.28
C SER A 117 22.53 12.12 0.19
N PHE A 118 21.47 12.32 0.95
CA PHE A 118 20.80 13.60 1.13
C PHE A 118 20.87 14.01 2.61
N GLN A 119 21.40 15.20 2.90
CA GLN A 119 21.63 15.67 4.28
C GLN A 119 22.44 14.67 5.15
N GLY A 120 23.36 13.93 4.53
CA GLY A 120 24.20 12.92 5.21
C GLY A 120 23.51 11.59 5.50
N GLN A 121 22.29 11.37 4.98
CA GLN A 121 21.52 10.14 5.15
C GLN A 121 21.13 9.54 3.79
N THR A 122 21.04 8.20 3.72
CA THR A 122 20.58 7.45 2.55
C THR A 122 19.20 6.85 2.81
N CYS A 123 18.38 6.74 1.75
CA CYS A 123 17.12 6.02 1.78
C CYS A 123 17.27 4.66 1.11
N ARG A 124 16.67 3.63 1.69
CA ARG A 124 16.67 2.27 1.12
C ARG A 124 15.28 1.87 0.65
N PHE A 125 15.19 1.31 -0.54
CA PHE A 125 13.94 0.84 -1.13
C PHE A 125 14.10 -0.58 -1.64
N THR A 126 13.07 -1.40 -1.48
CA THR A 126 13.04 -2.77 -2.01
C THR A 126 12.12 -2.81 -3.23
N SER A 127 12.61 -3.31 -4.36
CA SER A 127 11.79 -3.52 -5.57
C SER A 127 10.77 -4.62 -5.35
N ARG A 128 9.60 -4.54 -5.99
CA ARG A 128 8.54 -5.53 -5.80
C ARG A 128 8.15 -6.29 -7.06
N TYR A 129 8.43 -5.76 -8.23
CA TYR A 129 8.23 -6.48 -9.49
C TYR A 129 9.59 -6.89 -10.07
N PRO A 130 9.67 -8.03 -10.76
CA PRO A 130 10.82 -8.33 -11.60
C PRO A 130 10.93 -7.30 -12.72
N VAL A 131 12.15 -6.99 -13.12
CA VAL A 131 12.46 -6.00 -14.15
C VAL A 131 13.29 -6.62 -15.26
N ASP A 132 12.87 -6.38 -16.49
CA ASP A 132 13.66 -6.70 -17.67
C ASP A 132 14.36 -5.43 -18.16
N ILE A 133 15.69 -5.43 -18.12
CA ILE A 133 16.50 -4.39 -18.74
C ILE A 133 16.67 -4.78 -20.21
N CYS A 134 16.02 -4.02 -21.08
CA CYS A 134 15.94 -4.30 -22.51
C CYS A 134 16.96 -3.47 -23.32
N PRO A 135 17.65 -4.05 -24.32
CA PRO A 135 18.58 -3.34 -25.21
C PRO A 135 17.87 -2.57 -26.34
N PHE A 136 16.66 -2.07 -26.05
CA PHE A 136 15.83 -1.33 -27.01
C PHE A 136 14.97 -0.30 -26.27
N ARG A 137 14.47 0.69 -27.02
CA ARG A 137 13.62 1.77 -26.52
C ARG A 137 12.40 1.96 -27.40
N VAL A 138 11.40 2.65 -26.86
CA VAL A 138 10.27 3.16 -27.64
C VAL A 138 10.76 4.33 -28.51
N GLU A 139 10.78 4.15 -29.82
CA GLU A 139 11.19 5.18 -30.79
C GLU A 139 10.02 6.14 -31.10
N SER A 140 8.82 5.59 -31.32
CA SER A 140 7.63 6.38 -31.66
C SER A 140 6.37 5.79 -31.05
N ALA A 141 5.43 6.65 -30.66
CA ALA A 141 4.07 6.29 -30.24
C ALA A 141 3.09 7.24 -30.93
N THR A 142 2.17 6.73 -31.75
CA THR A 142 1.20 7.55 -32.49
C THR A 142 -0.19 6.93 -32.46
N LEU A 143 -1.21 7.71 -32.11
CA LEU A 143 -2.61 7.33 -32.22
C LEU A 143 -3.19 7.95 -33.49
N MET A 144 -3.73 7.12 -34.37
CA MET A 144 -4.26 7.52 -35.67
C MET A 144 -5.76 7.22 -35.74
N PRO A 145 -6.64 8.24 -35.84
CA PRO A 145 -8.05 8.01 -36.11
C PRO A 145 -8.27 7.58 -37.56
N ARG A 146 -9.47 7.08 -37.85
CA ARG A 146 -9.86 6.76 -39.24
C ARG A 146 -9.97 8.05 -40.07
N PRO A 147 -9.47 8.09 -41.33
CA PRO A 147 -8.79 7.02 -42.06
C PRO A 147 -7.32 6.85 -41.64
N PHE A 148 -6.89 5.60 -41.44
CA PHE A 148 -5.50 5.24 -41.16
C PHE A 148 -5.02 4.16 -42.14
N ILE A 149 -3.69 4.09 -42.32
CA ILE A 149 -3.02 3.03 -43.06
C ILE A 149 -2.23 2.20 -42.05
N ALA A 150 -2.56 0.92 -41.92
CA ALA A 150 -1.93 0.01 -40.97
C ALA A 150 -2.03 -1.45 -41.46
N PRO A 151 -1.15 -2.36 -41.00
CA PRO A 151 -1.03 -3.71 -41.55
C PRO A 151 -2.30 -4.56 -41.40
N GLY A 152 -2.85 -5.05 -42.51
CA GLY A 152 -4.07 -5.86 -42.48
C GLY A 152 -5.33 -5.10 -42.06
N CYS A 153 -5.35 -3.75 -42.15
CA CYS A 153 -6.47 -2.91 -41.74
C CYS A 153 -7.81 -3.27 -42.42
N ASN A 154 -7.77 -3.76 -43.67
CA ASN A 154 -8.97 -4.16 -44.42
C ASN A 154 -9.67 -5.40 -43.84
N GLU A 155 -8.94 -6.22 -43.08
CA GLU A 155 -9.44 -7.49 -42.52
C GLU A 155 -9.90 -7.34 -41.06
N ILE A 156 -9.64 -6.19 -40.44
CA ILE A 156 -9.97 -5.94 -39.03
C ILE A 156 -11.24 -5.09 -38.96
N HIS A 157 -12.34 -5.75 -38.61
CA HIS A 157 -13.63 -5.08 -38.45
C HIS A 157 -13.75 -4.43 -37.06
N GLY A 158 -14.49 -3.33 -36.98
CA GLY A 158 -14.79 -2.65 -35.71
C GLY A 158 -13.70 -1.69 -35.20
N ALA A 159 -12.59 -1.54 -35.92
CA ALA A 159 -11.54 -0.58 -35.58
C ALA A 159 -11.83 0.82 -36.15
N ASN A 160 -11.83 1.83 -35.27
CA ASN A 160 -11.99 3.25 -35.60
C ASN A 160 -10.71 4.07 -35.36
N ALA A 161 -9.73 3.50 -34.68
CA ALA A 161 -8.40 4.08 -34.52
C ALA A 161 -7.32 2.99 -34.42
N VAL A 162 -6.06 3.38 -34.60
CA VAL A 162 -4.90 2.52 -34.40
C VAL A 162 -3.84 3.26 -33.59
N LEU A 163 -3.40 2.65 -32.48
CA LEU A 163 -2.21 3.08 -31.76
C LEU A 163 -1.01 2.28 -32.29
N LYS A 164 -0.01 2.96 -32.83
CA LYS A 164 1.25 2.36 -33.30
C LYS A 164 2.34 2.67 -32.28
N LEU A 165 2.96 1.63 -31.73
CA LEU A 165 4.20 1.70 -30.97
C LEU A 165 5.33 1.10 -31.80
N SER A 166 6.42 1.83 -31.93
CA SER A 166 7.64 1.33 -32.59
C SER A 166 8.76 1.23 -31.56
N LEU A 167 9.33 0.04 -31.43
CA LEU A 167 10.48 -0.27 -30.59
C LEU A 167 11.72 -0.41 -31.47
N LYS A 168 12.85 0.09 -30.99
CA LYS A 168 14.12 0.05 -31.72
C LYS A 168 15.28 -0.30 -30.81
N THR A 169 16.12 -1.23 -31.25
CA THR A 169 17.35 -1.62 -30.56
C THR A 169 18.37 -0.48 -30.50
N PHE A 170 19.29 -0.52 -29.53
CA PHE A 170 20.36 0.48 -29.45
C PHE A 170 21.42 0.33 -30.53
N SER A 171 21.67 -0.92 -30.96
CA SER A 171 22.53 -1.27 -32.08
C SER A 171 21.71 -1.86 -33.23
N SER A 172 22.01 -1.43 -34.46
CA SER A 172 21.38 -1.95 -35.69
C SER A 172 21.74 -3.41 -35.98
N ASP A 173 22.81 -3.92 -35.37
CA ASP A 173 23.25 -5.31 -35.56
C ASP A 173 22.41 -6.28 -34.70
N MET A 174 21.77 -5.78 -33.64
CA MET A 174 20.89 -6.58 -32.79
C MET A 174 19.53 -6.77 -33.43
N ARG A 175 19.03 -8.00 -33.36
CA ARG A 175 17.75 -8.36 -33.96
C ARG A 175 16.72 -8.77 -32.92
N PHE A 176 15.49 -8.28 -33.05
CA PHE A 176 14.36 -8.73 -32.23
C PHE A 176 14.10 -10.24 -32.39
N SER A 177 14.42 -10.80 -33.55
CA SER A 177 14.38 -12.24 -33.82
C SER A 177 15.34 -13.08 -32.98
N GLU A 178 16.40 -12.48 -32.44
CA GLU A 178 17.35 -13.12 -31.52
C GLU A 178 16.96 -12.87 -30.06
N LEU A 179 16.50 -11.66 -29.75
CA LEU A 179 16.06 -11.27 -28.40
C LEU A 179 14.78 -11.98 -27.94
N LYS A 180 13.84 -12.20 -28.86
CA LYS A 180 12.53 -12.86 -28.66
C LYS A 180 11.90 -12.61 -27.28
N PRO A 181 11.57 -11.35 -26.92
CA PRO A 181 10.93 -11.07 -25.65
C PRO A 181 9.59 -11.81 -25.55
N GLU A 182 9.45 -12.68 -24.55
CA GLU A 182 8.18 -13.38 -24.26
C GLU A 182 7.11 -12.38 -23.79
N LYS A 183 7.54 -11.42 -22.97
CA LYS A 183 6.70 -10.44 -22.32
C LYS A 183 7.36 -9.06 -22.38
N LEU A 184 6.57 -8.03 -22.66
CA LEU A 184 6.97 -6.63 -22.50
C LEU A 184 6.10 -5.96 -21.45
N ARG A 185 6.74 -5.48 -20.39
CA ARG A 185 6.09 -4.72 -19.32
C ARG A 185 6.33 -3.22 -19.52
N PHE A 186 5.27 -2.46 -19.73
CA PHE A 186 5.33 -1.00 -19.83
C PHE A 186 4.75 -0.37 -18.57
N PHE A 187 5.46 0.59 -18.00
CA PHE A 187 4.89 1.57 -17.09
C PHE A 187 4.36 2.76 -17.89
N LEU A 188 3.08 3.07 -17.73
CA LEU A 188 2.45 4.20 -18.37
C LEU A 188 2.76 5.49 -17.59
N ARG A 189 3.68 6.31 -18.13
CA ARG A 189 4.24 7.49 -17.47
C ARG A 189 3.63 8.78 -18.04
N GLY A 190 2.97 9.59 -17.22
CA GLY A 190 2.48 10.89 -17.69
C GLY A 190 1.54 11.57 -16.72
N GLN A 191 0.79 12.53 -17.24
CA GLN A 191 -0.26 13.17 -16.46
C GLN A 191 -1.41 12.19 -16.21
N PRO A 192 -1.98 12.13 -14.99
CA PRO A 192 -2.98 11.14 -14.63
C PRO A 192 -4.16 11.05 -15.61
N ASN A 193 -4.69 12.18 -16.08
CA ASN A 193 -5.82 12.21 -17.01
C ASN A 193 -5.52 11.40 -18.29
N HIS A 194 -4.38 11.67 -18.94
CA HIS A 194 -4.00 10.96 -20.17
C HIS A 194 -3.63 9.50 -19.92
N ILE A 195 -3.00 9.19 -18.79
CA ILE A 195 -2.59 7.82 -18.48
C ILE A 195 -3.80 6.93 -18.20
N TYR A 196 -4.79 7.41 -17.46
CA TYR A 196 -6.01 6.64 -17.21
C TYR A 196 -6.84 6.44 -18.48
N ASP A 197 -6.97 7.46 -19.33
CA ASP A 197 -7.67 7.32 -20.61
C ASP A 197 -6.94 6.33 -21.53
N LEU A 198 -5.61 6.39 -21.60
CA LEU A 198 -4.80 5.47 -22.38
C LEU A 198 -4.90 4.03 -21.86
N TYR A 199 -4.86 3.86 -20.54
CA TYR A 199 -5.00 2.57 -19.87
C TYR A 199 -6.37 1.93 -20.19
N ASP A 200 -7.46 2.68 -20.06
CA ASP A 200 -8.80 2.21 -20.35
C ASP A 200 -8.98 1.89 -21.83
N LEU A 201 -8.46 2.75 -22.71
CA LEU A 201 -8.52 2.58 -24.16
C LEU A 201 -7.83 1.28 -24.59
N LEU A 202 -6.60 1.01 -24.10
CA LEU A 202 -5.86 -0.20 -24.44
C LEU A 202 -6.53 -1.47 -23.90
N LEU A 203 -7.06 -1.45 -22.67
CA LEU A 203 -7.52 -2.67 -21.98
C LEU A 203 -9.02 -2.97 -22.13
N THR A 204 -9.81 -2.03 -22.69
CA THR A 204 -11.26 -2.25 -22.94
C THR A 204 -11.66 -2.07 -24.39
N ARG A 205 -10.94 -1.25 -25.16
CA ARG A 205 -11.31 -0.90 -26.54
C ARG A 205 -10.38 -1.50 -27.59
N CYS A 206 -9.37 -2.26 -27.18
CA CYS A 206 -8.55 -3.00 -28.12
C CYS A 206 -9.34 -4.16 -28.72
N VAL A 207 -9.44 -4.14 -30.05
CA VAL A 207 -10.10 -5.15 -30.88
C VAL A 207 -9.09 -6.21 -31.34
N LYS A 208 -7.87 -5.78 -31.66
CA LYS A 208 -6.79 -6.65 -32.13
C LYS A 208 -5.43 -6.04 -31.84
N VAL A 209 -4.43 -6.87 -31.59
CA VAL A 209 -3.03 -6.45 -31.58
C VAL A 209 -2.34 -7.06 -32.79
N VAL A 210 -1.57 -6.28 -33.53
CA VAL A 210 -0.85 -6.73 -34.72
C VAL A 210 0.62 -6.41 -34.59
N VAL A 211 1.46 -7.41 -34.82
CA VAL A 211 2.92 -7.29 -34.86
C VAL A 211 3.37 -7.30 -36.31
N ALA A 212 4.18 -6.32 -36.71
CA ALA A 212 4.59 -6.15 -38.11
C ALA A 212 5.91 -5.38 -38.26
N ASN A 213 6.60 -5.59 -39.38
CA ASN A 213 7.82 -4.86 -39.74
C ASN A 213 7.53 -3.44 -40.30
N GLY A 214 6.28 -3.15 -40.65
CA GLY A 214 5.85 -1.83 -41.11
C GLY A 214 4.44 -1.85 -41.72
N GLU A 215 3.95 -0.71 -42.21
CA GLU A 215 2.57 -0.55 -42.70
C GLU A 215 2.23 -1.42 -43.92
N GLY A 216 3.23 -1.72 -44.77
CA GLY A 216 3.09 -2.56 -45.96
C GLY A 216 3.55 -4.01 -45.77
N ASP A 217 3.69 -4.47 -44.53
CA ASP A 217 4.12 -5.84 -44.24
C ASP A 217 3.15 -6.86 -44.89
N PRO A 218 3.63 -7.76 -45.77
CA PRO A 218 2.78 -8.77 -46.40
C PRO A 218 2.32 -9.88 -45.44
N HIS A 219 2.97 -10.08 -44.29
CA HIS A 219 2.69 -11.17 -43.36
C HIS A 219 2.57 -10.70 -41.90
N PRO A 220 1.68 -9.75 -41.57
CA PRO A 220 1.52 -9.28 -40.20
C PRO A 220 0.91 -10.38 -39.32
N VAL A 221 1.45 -10.57 -38.11
CA VAL A 221 0.92 -11.52 -37.14
C VAL A 221 -0.15 -10.84 -36.30
N LYS A 222 -1.35 -11.42 -36.28
CA LYS A 222 -2.50 -10.89 -35.54
C LYS A 222 -2.73 -11.68 -34.27
N LEU A 223 -2.73 -10.99 -33.15
CA LEU A 223 -2.93 -11.51 -31.81
C LEU A 223 -4.26 -11.02 -31.25
N GLU A 224 -4.86 -11.82 -30.37
CA GLU A 224 -6.08 -11.43 -29.67
C GLU A 224 -5.78 -10.43 -28.53
N PRO A 225 -6.72 -9.54 -28.16
CA PRO A 225 -6.51 -8.55 -27.10
C PRO A 225 -6.17 -9.12 -25.72
N GLU A 226 -6.46 -10.39 -25.43
CA GLU A 226 -6.18 -11.06 -24.15
C GLU A 226 -4.69 -11.13 -23.80
N ILE A 227 -3.80 -10.86 -24.77
CA ILE A 227 -2.37 -10.70 -24.50
C ILE A 227 -2.04 -9.48 -23.64
N LEU A 228 -2.94 -8.47 -23.62
CA LEU A 228 -2.83 -7.26 -22.82
C LEU A 228 -3.36 -7.51 -21.41
N ARG A 229 -2.48 -7.44 -20.42
CA ARG A 229 -2.81 -7.73 -19.03
C ARG A 229 -2.56 -6.55 -18.12
N GLN A 230 -3.50 -6.34 -17.20
CA GLN A 230 -3.33 -5.43 -16.07
C GLN A 230 -2.29 -6.01 -15.12
N VAL A 231 -1.45 -5.15 -14.55
CA VAL A 231 -0.40 -5.52 -13.60
C VAL A 231 -0.64 -4.79 -12.28
N GLY A 232 -0.36 -5.46 -11.17
CA GLY A 232 -0.50 -4.96 -9.79
C GLY A 232 -1.71 -5.49 -9.04
N LEU A 233 -2.53 -6.34 -9.66
CA LEU A 233 -3.79 -6.85 -9.11
C LEU A 233 -3.65 -8.24 -8.47
N GLU A 234 -2.59 -8.98 -8.81
CA GLU A 234 -2.39 -10.35 -8.36
C GLU A 234 -1.63 -10.43 -7.02
N GLN A 235 -1.63 -11.61 -6.38
CA GLN A 235 -1.11 -11.77 -5.01
C GLN A 235 0.40 -11.56 -4.91
N ASP A 236 1.15 -12.02 -5.89
CA ASP A 236 2.61 -11.88 -6.03
C ASP A 236 3.02 -10.45 -6.39
N GLU A 237 2.11 -9.67 -6.95
CA GLU A 237 2.32 -8.27 -7.31
C GLU A 237 2.07 -7.31 -6.13
N GLY A 238 2.16 -7.78 -4.88
CA GLY A 238 1.99 -6.99 -3.66
C GLY A 238 3.15 -6.05 -3.34
N LEU A 239 2.84 -4.84 -2.85
CA LEU A 239 3.82 -3.83 -2.41
C LEU A 239 4.04 -3.89 -0.89
N LEU A 240 2.96 -4.06 -0.12
CA LEU A 240 3.02 -4.08 1.34
C LEU A 240 3.10 -5.52 1.88
N PRO A 241 3.97 -5.80 2.87
CA PRO A 241 3.96 -7.08 3.55
C PRO A 241 2.69 -7.21 4.38
N TYR A 242 1.99 -8.34 4.24
CA TYR A 242 0.76 -8.65 4.97
C TYR A 242 0.96 -9.95 5.75
N PRO A 243 0.52 -10.03 7.02
CA PRO A 243 0.54 -11.28 7.76
C PRO A 243 -0.36 -12.33 7.12
N ASP A 244 0.03 -13.60 7.18
CA ASP A 244 -0.72 -14.73 6.57
C ASP A 244 -2.14 -14.88 7.14
N THR A 245 -2.37 -14.40 8.37
CA THR A 245 -3.66 -14.43 9.04
C THR A 245 -4.60 -13.31 8.60
N ALA A 246 -4.09 -12.29 7.89
CA ALA A 246 -4.86 -11.14 7.48
C ALA A 246 -5.51 -11.36 6.10
N PHE A 247 -6.70 -10.80 5.94
CA PHE A 247 -7.41 -10.84 4.66
C PHE A 247 -6.68 -10.00 3.59
N ILE A 248 -6.14 -10.67 2.57
CA ILE A 248 -5.29 -10.05 1.56
C ILE A 248 -6.02 -9.03 0.67
N GLY A 249 -7.36 -9.11 0.55
CA GLY A 249 -8.14 -8.14 -0.23
C GLY A 249 -8.04 -6.72 0.32
N TYR A 250 -7.80 -6.56 1.62
CA TYR A 250 -7.57 -5.26 2.24
C TYR A 250 -6.22 -4.64 1.89
N ARG A 251 -5.21 -5.46 1.57
CA ARG A 251 -3.92 -4.97 1.05
C ARG A 251 -4.13 -4.23 -0.26
N LEU A 252 -4.90 -4.83 -1.17
CA LEU A 252 -5.17 -4.26 -2.49
C LEU A 252 -5.85 -2.88 -2.39
N LEU A 253 -6.85 -2.76 -1.49
CA LEU A 253 -7.50 -1.47 -1.23
C LEU A 253 -6.51 -0.44 -0.67
N THR A 254 -5.70 -0.83 0.31
CA THR A 254 -4.68 0.04 0.91
C THR A 254 -3.71 0.55 -0.15
N GLU A 255 -3.22 -0.32 -1.01
CA GLU A 255 -2.28 0.03 -2.08
C GLU A 255 -2.92 0.93 -3.13
N TYR A 256 -4.17 0.65 -3.52
CA TYR A 256 -4.90 1.47 -4.49
C TYR A 256 -5.18 2.88 -3.97
N PHE A 257 -5.64 2.99 -2.72
CA PHE A 257 -5.91 4.29 -2.11
C PHE A 257 -4.65 5.01 -1.66
N ALA A 258 -3.51 4.35 -1.44
CA ALA A 258 -2.26 5.02 -1.06
C ALA A 258 -1.38 5.39 -2.26
N PHE A 259 -1.24 4.50 -3.24
CA PHE A 259 -0.29 4.60 -4.34
C PHE A 259 -0.83 3.97 -5.65
N PRO A 260 -1.80 4.64 -6.33
CA PRO A 260 -2.45 4.12 -7.53
C PRO A 260 -1.49 3.93 -8.73
N GLU A 261 -0.35 4.62 -8.77
CA GLU A 261 0.65 4.52 -9.83
C GLU A 261 1.24 3.10 -9.95
N LYS A 262 1.20 2.31 -8.86
CA LYS A 262 1.54 0.88 -8.87
C LYS A 262 0.77 0.08 -9.94
N PHE A 263 -0.44 0.53 -10.31
CA PHE A 263 -1.34 -0.17 -11.23
C PHE A 263 -1.28 0.34 -12.66
N HIS A 264 -0.42 1.33 -12.96
CA HIS A 264 -0.26 1.91 -14.31
C HIS A 264 0.65 1.06 -15.19
N PHE A 265 0.81 -0.22 -14.86
CA PHE A 265 1.60 -1.17 -15.63
C PHE A 265 0.69 -2.01 -16.53
N ILE A 266 1.16 -2.26 -17.74
CA ILE A 266 0.54 -3.20 -18.69
C ILE A 266 1.58 -4.21 -19.16
N ASP A 267 1.18 -5.47 -19.22
CA ASP A 267 1.98 -6.54 -19.82
C ASP A 267 1.43 -6.88 -21.20
N ILE A 268 2.31 -6.99 -22.18
CA ILE A 268 2.04 -7.59 -23.49
C ILE A 268 2.73 -8.95 -23.50
N THR A 269 1.94 -10.01 -23.50
CA THR A 269 2.42 -11.40 -23.41
C THR A 269 2.42 -12.10 -24.77
N ALA A 270 3.07 -13.27 -24.86
CA ALA A 270 3.12 -14.11 -26.07
C ALA A 270 3.68 -13.40 -27.31
N LEU A 271 4.63 -12.48 -27.12
CA LEU A 271 5.25 -11.75 -28.23
C LEU A 271 6.30 -12.59 -28.98
N ASN A 272 6.94 -13.53 -28.29
CA ASN A 272 7.91 -14.47 -28.87
C ASN A 272 7.33 -15.27 -30.05
N ASP A 273 6.05 -15.64 -29.99
CA ASP A 273 5.35 -16.41 -31.03
C ASP A 273 5.05 -15.57 -32.28
N ALA A 274 5.04 -14.24 -32.14
CA ALA A 274 4.76 -13.31 -33.23
C ALA A 274 6.02 -12.76 -33.90
N ILE A 275 7.21 -13.05 -33.36
CA ILE A 275 8.49 -12.55 -33.86
C ILE A 275 9.24 -13.69 -34.58
N ASP A 276 9.40 -13.54 -35.89
CA ASP A 276 10.13 -14.45 -36.77
C ASP A 276 11.51 -13.89 -37.19
N GLU A 277 12.21 -14.58 -38.09
CA GLU A 277 13.55 -14.20 -38.59
C GLU A 277 13.60 -12.87 -39.35
N HIS A 278 12.46 -12.32 -39.78
CA HIS A 278 12.40 -11.07 -40.55
C HIS A 278 12.48 -9.82 -39.66
N TYR A 279 12.28 -9.95 -38.35
CA TYR A 279 12.40 -8.84 -37.41
C TYR A 279 13.87 -8.54 -37.10
N ALA A 280 14.34 -7.42 -37.64
CA ALA A 280 15.68 -6.88 -37.44
C ALA A 280 15.74 -5.95 -36.21
N ASP A 281 16.19 -4.71 -36.39
CA ASP A 281 16.41 -3.72 -35.32
C ASP A 281 15.13 -3.02 -34.83
N THR A 282 14.00 -3.25 -35.51
CA THR A 282 12.73 -2.55 -35.28
C THR A 282 11.57 -3.54 -35.09
N LEU A 283 10.73 -3.28 -34.10
CA LEU A 283 9.50 -4.04 -33.81
C LEU A 283 8.32 -3.09 -33.68
N ASN A 284 7.32 -3.22 -34.56
CA ASN A 284 6.12 -2.38 -34.48
C ASN A 284 4.93 -3.18 -33.94
N LEU A 285 4.25 -2.59 -32.96
CA LEU A 285 3.02 -3.07 -32.36
C LEU A 285 1.88 -2.11 -32.74
N TYR A 286 0.84 -2.64 -33.35
CA TYR A 286 -0.35 -1.91 -33.75
C TYR A 286 -1.55 -2.40 -32.94
N PHE A 287 -2.10 -1.53 -32.10
CA PHE A 287 -3.31 -1.78 -31.33
C PHE A 287 -4.49 -1.19 -32.09
N TYR A 288 -5.34 -2.05 -32.64
CA TYR A 288 -6.58 -1.65 -33.29
C TYR A 288 -7.63 -1.38 -32.22
N LEU A 289 -8.20 -0.18 -32.23
CA LEU A 289 -9.08 0.31 -31.19
C LEU A 289 -10.48 0.60 -31.74
N SER A 290 -11.52 0.28 -30.97
CA SER A 290 -12.92 0.51 -31.36
C SER A 290 -13.33 1.99 -31.32
N GLU A 291 -12.58 2.82 -30.62
CA GLU A 291 -12.79 4.27 -30.52
C GLU A 291 -11.44 5.00 -30.51
N SER A 292 -11.47 6.29 -30.84
CA SER A 292 -10.31 7.19 -30.71
C SER A 292 -10.54 8.18 -29.56
N HIS A 293 -9.49 8.91 -29.21
CA HIS A 293 -9.55 9.95 -28.18
C HIS A 293 -8.76 11.19 -28.61
N ASP A 294 -9.48 12.26 -28.97
CA ASP A 294 -8.93 13.48 -29.59
C ASP A 294 -7.78 14.14 -28.80
N GLU A 295 -7.83 14.08 -27.47
CA GLU A 295 -6.77 14.66 -26.64
C GLU A 295 -5.52 13.77 -26.61
N LEU A 296 -5.71 12.44 -26.62
CA LEU A 296 -4.59 11.49 -26.65
C LEU A 296 -3.90 11.54 -28.01
N GLU A 297 -4.63 11.71 -29.10
CA GLU A 297 -4.04 11.87 -30.44
C GLU A 297 -2.97 12.97 -30.50
N LYS A 298 -3.19 14.07 -29.75
CA LYS A 298 -2.30 15.24 -29.76
C LYS A 298 -1.17 15.15 -28.73
N GLN A 299 -1.40 14.43 -27.63
CA GLN A 299 -0.49 14.39 -26.48
C GLN A 299 0.33 13.09 -26.41
N LEU A 300 -0.04 12.04 -27.16
CA LEU A 300 0.66 10.77 -27.12
C LEU A 300 2.13 10.96 -27.48
N ALA A 301 3.00 10.52 -26.58
CA ALA A 301 4.44 10.63 -26.74
C ALA A 301 5.11 9.28 -26.42
N PRO A 302 6.27 8.97 -27.02
CA PRO A 302 7.03 7.74 -26.72
C PRO A 302 7.37 7.61 -25.24
N SER A 303 7.64 8.75 -24.57
CA SER A 303 7.94 8.81 -23.14
C SER A 303 6.80 8.34 -22.23
N MET A 304 5.58 8.19 -22.76
CA MET A 304 4.46 7.63 -22.02
C MET A 304 4.59 6.12 -21.80
N PHE A 305 5.42 5.43 -22.57
CA PHE A 305 5.65 4.00 -22.46
C PHE A 305 7.07 3.75 -21.95
N ALA A 306 7.22 3.61 -20.64
CA ALA A 306 8.52 3.40 -20.02
C ALA A 306 8.79 1.90 -19.81
N LEU A 307 9.91 1.41 -20.33
CA LEU A 307 10.45 0.07 -20.07
C LEU A 307 11.37 0.08 -18.84
N GLY A 308 11.68 -1.11 -18.31
CA GLY A 308 12.64 -1.27 -17.21
C GLY A 308 12.16 -0.68 -15.88
N CYS A 309 10.85 -0.60 -15.65
CA CYS A 309 10.27 0.05 -14.47
C CYS A 309 9.78 -0.97 -13.42
N THR A 310 9.91 -0.63 -12.14
CA THR A 310 9.32 -1.37 -11.01
C THR A 310 8.82 -0.42 -9.93
N PRO A 311 7.70 -0.73 -9.25
CA PRO A 311 7.41 -0.11 -7.98
C PRO A 311 8.45 -0.53 -6.94
N VAL A 312 8.77 0.40 -6.06
CA VAL A 312 9.66 0.18 -4.93
C VAL A 312 9.01 0.69 -3.65
N VAL A 313 9.29 0.03 -2.54
CA VAL A 313 8.76 0.36 -1.22
C VAL A 313 9.91 0.64 -0.26
N ASN A 314 9.78 1.69 0.57
CA ASN A 314 10.76 2.07 1.58
C ASN A 314 10.69 1.13 2.80
N LEU A 315 11.03 -0.14 2.57
CA LEU A 315 11.12 -1.20 3.56
C LEU A 315 12.42 -1.96 3.34
N PHE A 316 13.12 -2.27 4.42
CA PHE A 316 14.34 -3.07 4.40
C PHE A 316 14.55 -3.73 5.76
N SER A 317 15.29 -4.85 5.77
CA SER A 317 15.65 -5.54 7.00
C SER A 317 16.81 -4.85 7.70
N GLN A 318 16.75 -4.77 9.02
CA GLN A 318 17.76 -4.17 9.89
C GLN A 318 17.80 -4.95 11.21
N SER A 319 18.99 -5.13 11.78
CA SER A 319 19.10 -5.61 13.17
C SER A 319 19.13 -4.40 14.10
N ALA A 320 18.35 -4.45 15.18
CA ALA A 320 18.37 -3.42 16.22
C ALA A 320 19.71 -3.40 16.95
N ASP A 321 20.06 -2.27 17.54
CA ASP A 321 21.18 -2.24 18.49
C ASP A 321 20.88 -3.14 19.70
N PRO A 322 21.85 -3.93 20.19
CA PRO A 322 21.60 -4.90 21.25
C PRO A 322 21.15 -4.22 22.55
N ILE A 323 20.10 -4.75 23.18
CA ILE A 323 19.51 -4.17 24.40
C ILE A 323 19.85 -5.05 25.62
N PRO A 324 20.59 -4.55 26.62
CA PRO A 324 20.87 -5.32 27.83
C PRO A 324 19.60 -5.52 28.66
N LEU A 325 19.29 -6.76 29.00
CA LEU A 325 18.13 -7.12 29.82
C LEU A 325 18.45 -7.01 31.30
N THR A 326 18.00 -5.91 31.91
CA THR A 326 18.18 -5.68 33.35
C THR A 326 16.97 -6.06 34.19
N HIS A 327 15.80 -6.22 33.55
CA HIS A 327 14.47 -6.35 34.18
C HIS A 327 14.12 -5.25 35.20
N THR A 328 14.82 -4.12 35.15
CA THR A 328 14.53 -2.94 35.98
C THR A 328 13.47 -2.02 35.38
N GLN A 329 13.14 -2.23 34.11
CA GLN A 329 12.17 -1.46 33.34
C GLN A 329 11.08 -2.37 32.80
N TYR A 330 9.86 -1.83 32.70
CA TYR A 330 8.69 -2.54 32.17
C TYR A 330 8.75 -2.73 30.64
N SER A 331 9.40 -1.82 29.95
CA SER A 331 9.52 -1.80 28.49
C SER A 331 10.88 -1.25 28.09
N TYR A 332 11.42 -1.75 26.99
CA TYR A 332 12.68 -1.31 26.43
C TYR A 332 12.45 -0.62 25.09
N HIS A 333 13.11 0.52 24.88
CA HIS A 333 13.01 1.23 23.62
C HIS A 333 13.81 0.52 22.53
N VAL A 334 13.18 0.26 21.37
CA VAL A 334 13.82 -0.43 20.25
C VAL A 334 14.39 0.58 19.27
N VAL A 335 15.71 0.71 19.24
CA VAL A 335 16.44 1.59 18.33
C VAL A 335 17.05 0.77 17.19
N PRO A 336 16.66 1.00 15.92
CA PRO A 336 17.21 0.26 14.78
C PRO A 336 18.72 0.48 14.57
N ASP A 337 19.16 1.72 14.71
CA ASP A 337 20.56 2.14 14.62
C ASP A 337 20.71 3.46 15.38
N VAL A 338 21.45 3.46 16.49
CA VAL A 338 21.70 4.64 17.35
C VAL A 338 22.37 5.77 16.58
N ARG A 339 23.14 5.47 15.52
CA ARG A 339 23.78 6.49 14.67
C ARG A 339 22.77 7.21 13.78
N ARG A 340 21.61 6.60 13.56
CA ARG A 340 20.53 7.10 12.70
C ARG A 340 19.18 7.05 13.44
N ALA A 341 19.17 7.28 14.76
CA ALA A 341 17.98 7.12 15.60
C ALA A 341 16.78 7.92 15.08
N ASP A 342 17.02 9.17 14.64
CA ASP A 342 15.98 10.07 14.10
C ASP A 342 15.66 9.80 12.62
N GLY A 343 16.46 8.95 11.94
CA GLY A 343 16.31 8.65 10.51
C GLY A 343 15.49 7.40 10.21
N LEU A 344 15.32 6.50 11.20
CA LEU A 344 14.72 5.18 11.01
C LEU A 344 13.50 4.95 11.88
N GLU A 345 12.45 4.37 11.31
CA GLU A 345 11.23 3.98 12.02
C GLU A 345 11.01 2.48 11.86
N VAL A 346 10.73 1.83 12.99
CA VAL A 346 10.44 0.39 13.02
C VAL A 346 9.08 0.17 12.34
N TYR A 347 9.05 -0.57 11.25
CA TYR A 347 7.82 -1.00 10.59
C TYR A 347 7.23 -2.22 11.30
N SER A 348 8.04 -3.26 11.50
CA SER A 348 7.69 -4.47 12.27
C SER A 348 8.89 -5.00 13.05
N VAL A 349 8.59 -5.68 14.16
CA VAL A 349 9.52 -6.55 14.87
C VAL A 349 9.30 -7.96 14.35
N ASP A 350 10.33 -8.55 13.75
CA ASP A 350 10.21 -9.80 12.99
C ASP A 350 10.66 -11.00 13.82
N ASP A 351 11.72 -10.84 14.64
CA ASP A 351 12.21 -11.89 15.55
C ASP A 351 12.89 -11.28 16.78
N VAL A 352 12.74 -11.93 17.93
CA VAL A 352 13.28 -11.46 19.22
C VAL A 352 13.96 -12.62 19.93
N ASN A 353 15.26 -12.50 20.14
CA ASN A 353 16.08 -13.49 20.84
C ASN A 353 16.80 -12.81 22.00
N ALA A 354 17.00 -13.54 23.10
CA ALA A 354 17.86 -13.12 24.20
C ALA A 354 19.05 -14.06 24.30
N THR A 355 20.25 -13.51 24.25
CA THR A 355 21.50 -14.27 24.33
C THR A 355 22.16 -14.02 25.68
N ALA A 356 22.33 -15.07 26.50
CA ALA A 356 23.05 -15.01 27.76
C ALA A 356 24.57 -14.95 27.54
N ALA A 357 25.36 -14.55 28.54
CA ALA A 357 26.82 -14.54 28.42
C ALA A 357 27.41 -15.96 28.24
N SER A 358 26.66 -16.99 28.63
CA SER A 358 26.97 -18.40 28.38
C SER A 358 26.83 -18.82 26.90
N GLY A 359 26.24 -17.96 26.06
CA GLY A 359 25.88 -18.28 24.67
C GLY A 359 24.54 -19.01 24.53
N GLU A 360 23.81 -19.25 25.63
CA GLU A 360 22.46 -19.80 25.56
C GLU A 360 21.48 -18.77 25.01
N THR A 361 20.85 -19.09 23.88
CA THR A 361 19.85 -18.22 23.24
C THR A 361 18.43 -18.67 23.60
N THR A 362 17.64 -17.75 24.13
CA THR A 362 16.21 -17.92 24.40
C THR A 362 15.41 -17.14 23.36
N ARG A 363 14.57 -17.83 22.58
CA ARG A 363 13.67 -17.17 21.63
C ARG A 363 12.40 -16.70 22.33
N TYR A 364 12.06 -15.42 22.20
CA TYR A 364 10.79 -14.87 22.68
C TYR A 364 9.75 -14.95 21.56
N ARG A 365 8.53 -15.37 21.88
CA ARG A 365 7.43 -15.51 20.92
C ARG A 365 6.46 -14.30 20.97
N PRO A 366 5.80 -13.92 19.88
CA PRO A 366 4.76 -12.90 19.95
C PRO A 366 3.65 -13.27 20.96
N PHE A 367 3.29 -12.35 21.86
CA PHE A 367 2.31 -12.57 22.92
C PHE A 367 0.88 -12.72 22.41
N TYR A 368 0.54 -12.10 21.27
CA TYR A 368 -0.77 -12.26 20.62
C TYR A 368 -0.71 -13.27 19.45
N GLY A 369 0.25 -14.20 19.48
CA GLY A 369 0.44 -15.22 18.45
C GLY A 369 -0.45 -16.45 18.61
N ILE A 370 -0.35 -17.41 17.68
CA ILE A 370 -1.15 -18.66 17.71
C ILE A 370 -0.37 -19.80 18.43
N GLN A 371 0.91 -19.59 18.76
CA GLN A 371 1.83 -20.62 19.26
C GLN A 371 1.85 -20.79 20.79
N HIS A 372 0.73 -20.52 21.48
CA HIS A 372 0.65 -20.62 22.94
C HIS A 372 0.60 -22.06 23.46
N SER A 373 0.14 -23.02 22.66
CA SER A 373 -0.12 -24.41 23.08
C SER A 373 1.06 -25.37 22.88
N GLN A 374 2.24 -24.89 22.47
CA GLN A 374 3.42 -25.75 22.36
C GLN A 374 3.96 -26.10 23.76
N HIS A 375 3.39 -27.15 24.35
CA HIS A 375 3.70 -27.69 25.68
C HIS A 375 5.13 -28.28 25.85
N ASN A 376 5.97 -28.29 24.81
CA ASN A 376 7.26 -29.00 24.79
C ASN A 376 8.51 -28.08 24.91
N LEU A 377 8.35 -26.79 25.21
CA LEU A 377 9.49 -25.86 25.33
C LEU A 377 9.77 -25.53 26.80
N LYS A 378 11.06 -25.53 27.18
CA LYS A 378 11.56 -25.36 28.57
C LYS A 378 11.32 -23.99 29.20
N LYS A 379 10.91 -22.96 28.43
CA LYS A 379 10.63 -21.61 28.92
C LYS A 379 9.48 -20.96 28.15
N ASN A 380 8.51 -20.40 28.89
CA ASN A 380 7.38 -19.66 28.33
C ASN A 380 7.67 -18.15 28.29
N ALA A 381 8.49 -17.76 27.30
CA ALA A 381 8.90 -16.39 27.05
C ALA A 381 8.15 -15.79 25.84
N PHE A 382 7.54 -14.61 26.04
CA PHE A 382 6.76 -13.89 25.06
C PHE A 382 7.14 -12.40 24.99
N TRP A 383 6.85 -11.75 23.87
CA TRP A 383 7.03 -10.33 23.69
C TRP A 383 5.80 -9.68 23.05
N PHE A 384 5.56 -8.42 23.37
CA PHE A 384 4.65 -7.57 22.62
C PHE A 384 5.25 -6.19 22.46
N VAL A 385 4.78 -5.45 21.47
CA VAL A 385 5.29 -4.12 21.17
C VAL A 385 4.21 -3.08 21.45
N ARG A 386 4.66 -1.89 21.85
CA ARG A 386 3.82 -0.70 21.93
C ARG A 386 4.43 0.37 21.06
N ARG A 387 3.66 0.83 20.08
CA ARG A 387 4.08 1.96 19.24
C ARG A 387 3.58 3.28 19.84
N ARG A 388 4.50 4.24 19.93
CA ARG A 388 4.27 5.59 20.45
C ARG A 388 4.41 6.60 19.33
N ASP A 389 3.52 7.59 19.31
CA ASP A 389 3.58 8.68 18.35
C ASP A 389 4.60 9.72 18.83
N VAL A 390 5.46 10.16 17.91
CA VAL A 390 6.42 11.23 18.14
C VAL A 390 6.24 12.30 17.06
N VAL A 391 6.63 13.53 17.38
CA VAL A 391 6.53 14.65 16.44
C VAL A 391 7.87 15.34 16.38
N GLU A 392 8.40 15.43 15.16
CA GLU A 392 9.75 15.87 14.84
C GLU A 392 9.73 17.02 13.84
N GLY A 393 10.93 17.38 13.36
CA GLY A 393 11.18 18.52 12.49
C GLY A 393 11.38 19.82 13.27
N GLU A 394 12.04 20.79 12.63
CA GLU A 394 12.36 22.10 13.24
C GLU A 394 11.12 22.81 13.80
N HIS A 395 9.95 22.55 13.22
CA HIS A 395 8.67 23.16 13.58
C HIS A 395 7.75 22.21 14.38
N ARG A 396 8.22 21.02 14.76
CA ARG A 396 7.42 19.98 15.44
C ARG A 396 6.10 19.70 14.74
N ASN A 397 6.17 19.49 13.43
CA ASN A 397 5.01 19.28 12.56
C ASN A 397 5.13 17.98 11.73
N GLU A 398 6.19 17.21 11.89
CA GLU A 398 6.39 15.96 11.17
C GLU A 398 6.07 14.78 12.09
N PRO A 399 4.93 14.09 11.89
CA PRO A 399 4.64 12.91 12.68
C PRO A 399 5.63 11.79 12.34
N ALA A 400 6.05 11.05 13.36
CA ALA A 400 6.81 9.82 13.25
C ALA A 400 6.34 8.87 14.37
N SER A 401 6.88 7.66 14.40
CA SER A 401 6.57 6.72 15.47
C SER A 401 7.78 5.90 15.88
N GLU A 402 7.73 5.49 17.13
CA GLU A 402 8.76 4.71 17.80
C GLU A 402 8.13 3.47 18.41
N VAL A 403 8.94 2.44 18.69
CA VAL A 403 8.47 1.17 19.23
C VAL A 403 9.21 0.86 20.52
N ASP A 404 8.44 0.54 21.55
CA ASP A 404 8.93 -0.04 22.78
C ASP A 404 8.53 -1.52 22.83
N ILE A 405 9.41 -2.39 23.30
CA ILE A 405 9.16 -3.82 23.46
C ILE A 405 9.01 -4.17 24.95
N SER A 406 8.00 -4.96 25.27
CA SER A 406 7.79 -5.54 26.59
C SER A 406 7.90 -7.04 26.53
N LEU A 407 8.53 -7.61 27.54
CA LEU A 407 8.75 -9.05 27.66
C LEU A 407 7.87 -9.64 28.75
N VAL A 408 7.31 -10.81 28.49
CA VAL A 408 6.49 -11.57 29.41
C VAL A 408 7.11 -12.95 29.56
N ASP A 409 7.60 -13.26 30.76
CA ASP A 409 8.09 -14.59 31.10
C ASP A 409 7.23 -15.14 32.24
N LEU A 410 6.56 -16.25 31.98
CA LEU A 410 5.66 -16.88 32.97
C LEU A 410 6.43 -17.54 34.12
N GLU A 411 7.72 -17.84 33.93
CA GLU A 411 8.59 -18.44 34.93
C GLU A 411 9.58 -17.41 35.51
N PHE A 412 9.29 -16.12 35.32
CA PHE A 412 10.18 -15.04 35.72
C PHE A 412 10.49 -15.08 37.22
N ASN A 413 11.79 -15.11 37.53
CA ASN A 413 12.29 -15.03 38.89
C ASN A 413 13.12 -13.74 39.07
N PRO A 414 12.61 -12.72 39.77
CA PRO A 414 13.30 -11.45 39.95
C PRO A 414 14.58 -11.54 40.80
N HIS A 415 14.81 -12.67 41.48
CA HIS A 415 16.02 -12.91 42.26
C HIS A 415 17.20 -13.43 41.41
N GLN A 416 16.96 -13.78 40.15
CA GLN A 416 18.01 -14.16 39.21
C GLN A 416 18.54 -12.91 38.51
N VAL A 417 19.86 -12.69 38.58
CA VAL A 417 20.51 -11.63 37.79
C VAL A 417 20.48 -12.07 36.33
N SER A 418 19.85 -11.28 35.47
CA SER A 418 19.89 -11.50 34.02
C SER A 418 21.17 -10.90 33.46
N ASP A 419 21.92 -11.71 32.75
CA ASP A 419 23.11 -11.35 31.97
C ASP A 419 22.81 -11.37 30.45
N GLN A 420 21.53 -11.32 30.10
CA GLN A 420 21.07 -11.50 28.73
C GLN A 420 21.06 -10.20 27.94
N THR A 421 21.33 -10.31 26.63
CA THR A 421 21.18 -9.21 25.67
C THR A 421 20.10 -9.58 24.66
N LEU A 422 19.20 -8.65 24.37
CA LEU A 422 18.23 -8.81 23.29
C LEU A 422 18.86 -8.51 21.94
N ASP A 423 18.70 -9.47 21.04
CA ASP A 423 18.95 -9.37 19.62
C ASP A 423 17.60 -9.35 18.88
N ILE A 424 17.29 -8.23 18.24
CA ILE A 424 15.99 -8.01 17.59
C ILE A 424 16.18 -7.80 16.09
N ARG A 425 15.48 -8.58 15.27
CA ARG A 425 15.37 -8.35 13.82
C ARG A 425 14.16 -7.50 13.52
N LEU A 426 14.37 -6.50 12.68
CA LEU A 426 13.39 -5.48 12.35
C LEU A 426 13.23 -5.38 10.84
N THR A 427 12.04 -4.95 10.44
CA THR A 427 11.82 -4.28 9.17
C THR A 427 11.68 -2.79 9.46
N CYS A 428 12.39 -1.94 8.72
CA CYS A 428 12.46 -0.50 8.96
C CYS A 428 12.08 0.32 7.73
N THR A 429 11.71 1.58 7.98
CA THR A 429 11.53 2.64 6.97
C THR A 429 12.47 3.81 7.28
N ASN A 430 12.70 4.68 6.31
CA ASN A 430 13.42 5.96 6.47
C ASN A 430 12.51 7.11 6.93
N ARG A 431 11.42 6.83 7.66
CA ARG A 431 10.49 7.84 8.20
C ARG A 431 9.96 8.81 7.15
N ASN A 432 10.28 10.10 7.31
CA ASN A 432 9.82 11.22 6.51
C ASN A 432 10.88 11.66 5.47
N LEU A 433 12.08 11.08 5.50
CA LEU A 433 13.19 11.42 4.60
C LEU A 433 12.87 11.15 3.12
N PRO A 434 12.23 10.03 2.71
CA PRO A 434 11.99 9.74 1.29
C PRO A 434 11.30 10.86 0.52
N LYS A 435 10.27 11.49 1.12
CA LYS A 435 9.53 12.60 0.49
C LYS A 435 10.40 13.86 0.29
N LYS A 436 11.45 14.01 1.10
CA LYS A 436 12.36 15.16 1.06
C LYS A 436 13.49 14.98 0.04
N LEU A 437 13.62 13.79 -0.54
CA LEU A 437 14.63 13.55 -1.56
C LEU A 437 14.42 14.52 -2.75
N PRO A 438 15.52 15.00 -3.38
CA PRO A 438 15.41 15.89 -4.51
C PRO A 438 14.58 15.28 -5.64
N THR A 439 13.61 16.05 -6.14
CA THR A 439 12.72 15.64 -7.23
C THR A 439 12.97 16.56 -8.42
N GLY A 440 13.79 16.12 -9.38
CA GLY A 440 14.14 16.91 -10.56
C GLY A 440 15.26 16.27 -11.38
N ASN A 441 15.25 16.43 -12.70
CA ASN A 441 16.27 15.88 -13.61
C ASN A 441 16.57 14.38 -13.42
N ALA A 442 15.54 13.56 -13.16
CA ALA A 442 15.68 12.13 -12.84
C ALA A 442 16.42 11.84 -11.51
N GLN A 443 16.44 12.77 -10.57
CA GLN A 443 16.79 12.50 -9.18
C GLN A 443 15.58 12.02 -8.36
N PRO A 444 15.80 11.24 -7.30
CA PRO A 444 17.09 10.74 -6.82
C PRO A 444 17.65 9.61 -7.69
N TYR A 445 18.98 9.52 -7.76
CA TYR A 445 19.66 8.34 -8.28
C TYR A 445 19.77 7.28 -7.19
N LEU A 446 19.65 6.04 -7.63
CA LEU A 446 19.71 4.86 -6.79
C LEU A 446 20.83 3.93 -7.28
N SER A 447 21.34 3.11 -6.37
CA SER A 447 22.29 2.04 -6.65
C SER A 447 21.81 0.74 -6.03
N ILE A 448 22.15 -0.39 -6.64
CA ILE A 448 21.86 -1.71 -6.05
C ILE A 448 22.84 -1.91 -4.88
N VAL A 449 22.31 -2.31 -3.72
CA VAL A 449 23.14 -2.54 -2.53
C VAL A 449 23.93 -3.84 -2.65
N ASP A 450 23.26 -4.91 -3.05
CA ASP A 450 23.82 -6.25 -3.18
C ASP A 450 23.82 -6.69 -4.66
N GLY A 451 24.96 -6.51 -5.33
CA GLY A 451 25.15 -6.88 -6.73
C GLY A 451 25.26 -5.68 -7.66
N ASP A 452 25.14 -5.95 -8.96
CA ASP A 452 25.22 -4.96 -10.01
C ASP A 452 24.26 -5.30 -11.15
N ALA A 453 23.87 -4.31 -11.94
CA ALA A 453 23.05 -4.47 -13.12
C ALA A 453 23.57 -3.57 -14.23
N PRO A 454 23.46 -3.97 -15.52
CA PRO A 454 23.90 -3.16 -16.66
C PRO A 454 22.89 -2.03 -16.94
N ALA A 455 22.75 -1.15 -15.97
CA ALA A 455 21.93 0.04 -16.00
C ALA A 455 22.85 1.26 -15.92
N LYS A 456 22.85 2.07 -16.98
CA LYS A 456 23.53 3.38 -17.00
C LYS A 456 23.10 4.23 -15.81
N ARG A 457 21.84 4.08 -15.40
CA ARG A 457 21.23 4.88 -14.35
C ARG A 457 20.00 4.20 -13.77
N ILE A 458 19.84 4.28 -12.46
CA ILE A 458 18.62 3.89 -11.76
C ILE A 458 18.03 5.13 -11.12
N SER A 459 16.79 5.49 -11.49
CA SER A 459 16.17 6.75 -11.06
C SER A 459 14.67 6.64 -10.84
N CYS A 460 14.12 7.52 -10.01
CA CYS A 460 12.67 7.59 -9.80
C CYS A 460 11.96 8.25 -11.00
N VAL A 461 10.99 7.54 -11.54
CA VAL A 461 10.04 8.02 -12.57
C VAL A 461 8.84 8.71 -11.92
N VAL A 462 8.39 8.13 -10.81
CA VAL A 462 7.41 8.70 -9.90
C VAL A 462 8.13 8.95 -8.58
N PRO A 463 8.10 10.19 -8.04
CA PRO A 463 8.85 10.53 -6.84
C PRO A 463 8.33 9.77 -5.60
N PRO A 464 9.18 9.55 -4.59
CA PRO A 464 8.77 8.90 -3.35
C PRO A 464 7.62 9.63 -2.64
N THR A 465 6.61 8.87 -2.26
CA THR A 465 5.43 9.41 -1.56
C THR A 465 5.73 9.77 -0.10
N ALA A 466 4.81 10.48 0.55
CA ALA A 466 4.83 10.65 1.99
C ALA A 466 4.48 9.33 2.69
N THR A 467 5.18 9.00 3.79
CA THR A 467 4.75 7.93 4.69
C THR A 467 3.40 8.30 5.31
N LEU A 468 2.38 7.48 5.12
CA LEU A 468 1.04 7.71 5.68
C LEU A 468 0.93 6.97 7.01
N ARG A 469 0.47 7.64 8.07
CA ARG A 469 0.34 7.01 9.39
C ARG A 469 -1.14 6.95 9.77
N PRO A 470 -1.70 5.74 9.99
CA PRO A 470 -3.08 5.60 10.46
C PRO A 470 -3.30 6.34 11.77
N PRO A 471 -4.44 7.04 11.95
CA PRO A 471 -4.77 7.66 13.22
C PRO A 471 -4.98 6.59 14.31
N ARG A 472 -4.38 6.82 15.48
CA ARG A 472 -4.41 5.93 16.65
C ARG A 472 -5.36 6.46 17.73
N ARG A 473 -5.63 5.63 18.75
CA ARG A 473 -6.43 5.95 19.95
C ARG A 473 -7.93 6.17 19.73
N ASP A 474 -8.48 7.35 20.05
CA ASP A 474 -9.92 7.66 20.10
C ASP A 474 -10.68 7.31 18.79
N ARG A 475 -9.96 7.22 17.65
CA ARG A 475 -10.52 6.81 16.35
C ARG A 475 -10.35 5.31 16.03
N GLY A 476 -9.47 4.59 16.72
CA GLY A 476 -9.24 3.15 16.57
C GLY A 476 -10.44 2.31 16.99
N TYR A 477 -11.12 2.72 18.08
CA TYR A 477 -12.32 2.06 18.58
C TYR A 477 -13.44 1.94 17.52
N TRP A 478 -13.81 3.06 16.91
CA TRP A 478 -14.86 3.08 15.88
C TRP A 478 -14.48 2.25 14.66
N ARG A 479 -13.21 2.26 14.29
CA ARG A 479 -12.69 1.48 13.15
C ARG A 479 -12.72 -0.02 13.43
N LEU A 480 -12.38 -0.44 14.66
CA LEU A 480 -12.51 -1.84 15.09
C LEU A 480 -13.98 -2.29 15.03
N ILE A 481 -14.89 -1.48 15.56
CA ILE A 481 -16.33 -1.75 15.48
C ILE A 481 -16.79 -1.86 14.03
N SER A 482 -16.34 -0.95 13.16
CA SER A 482 -16.65 -1.01 11.74
C SER A 482 -16.15 -2.32 11.13
N HIS A 483 -14.90 -2.73 11.34
CA HIS A 483 -14.41 -4.01 10.82
C HIS A 483 -15.22 -5.21 11.32
N LEU A 484 -15.50 -5.28 12.61
CA LEU A 484 -16.27 -6.38 13.20
C LEU A 484 -17.70 -6.43 12.64
N ASN A 485 -18.37 -5.28 12.51
CA ASN A 485 -19.72 -5.22 11.94
C ASN A 485 -19.74 -5.53 10.44
N LEU A 486 -18.77 -5.00 9.68
CA LEU A 486 -18.71 -5.16 8.22
C LEU A 486 -18.46 -6.61 7.80
N ASN A 487 -17.71 -7.38 8.59
CA ASN A 487 -17.52 -8.82 8.35
C ASN A 487 -18.83 -9.64 8.46
N HIS A 488 -19.83 -9.13 9.17
CA HIS A 488 -21.12 -9.79 9.36
C HIS A 488 -22.21 -9.29 8.39
N LEU A 489 -21.97 -8.18 7.69
CA LEU A 489 -22.91 -7.62 6.74
C LEU A 489 -22.66 -8.20 5.36
N SER A 490 -23.68 -8.88 4.82
CA SER A 490 -23.63 -9.35 3.45
C SER A 490 -23.72 -8.17 2.48
N VAL A 491 -22.81 -8.13 1.51
CA VAL A 491 -22.88 -7.20 0.36
C VAL A 491 -24.16 -7.44 -0.48
N SER A 492 -24.87 -8.56 -0.24
CA SER A 492 -26.05 -8.98 -1.00
C SER A 492 -27.41 -8.43 -0.50
N GLY A 493 -27.45 -7.41 0.37
CA GLY A 493 -28.69 -6.87 0.96
C GLY A 493 -28.95 -5.38 0.66
N ASN A 494 -30.13 -4.89 1.06
CA ASN A 494 -30.45 -3.46 1.02
C ASN A 494 -29.43 -2.68 1.86
N GLY A 495 -28.60 -1.85 1.23
CA GLY A 495 -27.50 -1.12 1.86
C GLY A 495 -26.10 -1.64 1.56
N GLY A 496 -25.95 -2.67 0.71
CA GLY A 496 -24.62 -3.22 0.33
C GLY A 496 -23.67 -2.19 -0.30
N CYS A 497 -24.20 -1.20 -1.02
CA CYS A 497 -23.42 -0.07 -1.55
C CYS A 497 -22.77 0.76 -0.44
N ASP A 498 -23.54 1.16 0.58
CA ASP A 498 -23.04 1.97 1.70
C ASP A 498 -22.02 1.21 2.54
N VAL A 499 -22.27 -0.09 2.76
CA VAL A 499 -21.32 -1.01 3.42
C VAL A 499 -19.99 -1.03 2.67
N LEU A 500 -20.01 -1.18 1.35
CA LEU A 500 -18.79 -1.21 0.54
C LEU A 500 -18.05 0.15 0.56
N LYS A 501 -18.79 1.26 0.50
CA LYS A 501 -18.22 2.61 0.65
C LYS A 501 -17.56 2.80 2.01
N GLU A 502 -18.18 2.33 3.09
CA GLU A 502 -17.58 2.37 4.44
C GLU A 502 -16.30 1.54 4.52
N ILE A 503 -16.27 0.34 3.91
CA ILE A 503 -15.02 -0.44 3.79
C ILE A 503 -13.94 0.39 3.08
N PHE A 504 -14.26 1.05 1.97
CA PHE A 504 -13.27 1.86 1.25
C PHE A 504 -12.79 3.07 2.08
N ARG A 505 -13.69 3.72 2.83
CA ARG A 505 -13.32 4.82 3.74
C ARG A 505 -12.38 4.39 4.86
N LEU A 506 -12.46 3.14 5.32
CA LEU A 506 -11.50 2.59 6.30
C LEU A 506 -10.08 2.52 5.72
N TYR A 507 -9.95 2.15 4.44
CA TYR A 507 -8.65 1.99 3.78
C TYR A 507 -8.15 3.23 3.03
N ASP A 508 -8.96 4.29 2.92
CA ASP A 508 -8.52 5.60 2.44
C ASP A 508 -7.78 6.38 3.54
N PHE A 509 -6.50 6.05 3.72
CA PHE A 509 -5.63 6.78 4.65
C PHE A 509 -5.20 8.16 4.14
N ARG A 510 -5.31 8.44 2.83
CA ARG A 510 -5.02 9.77 2.27
C ARG A 510 -6.13 10.77 2.61
N ASN A 511 -7.38 10.33 2.64
CA ASN A 511 -8.58 11.13 2.92
C ASN A 511 -8.58 12.46 2.14
N SER A 512 -8.33 12.36 0.84
CA SER A 512 -8.26 13.49 -0.09
C SER A 512 -9.61 13.76 -0.74
N GLY A 513 -9.77 14.91 -1.40
CA GLY A 513 -10.98 15.20 -2.18
C GLY A 513 -11.19 14.20 -3.33
N SER A 514 -10.12 13.82 -4.01
CA SER A 514 -10.17 12.87 -5.13
C SER A 514 -10.53 11.45 -4.67
N THR A 515 -9.95 10.96 -3.57
CA THR A 515 -10.30 9.63 -3.03
C THR A 515 -11.73 9.59 -2.49
N ARG A 516 -12.23 10.68 -1.90
CA ARG A 516 -13.64 10.78 -1.52
C ARG A 516 -14.57 10.73 -2.74
N ASN A 517 -14.28 11.48 -3.80
CA ASN A 517 -15.06 11.42 -5.04
C ASN A 517 -15.04 10.02 -5.66
N LEU A 518 -13.89 9.35 -5.64
CA LEU A 518 -13.72 7.99 -6.12
C LEU A 518 -14.63 7.00 -5.35
N ILE A 519 -14.71 7.13 -4.02
CA ILE A 519 -15.60 6.30 -3.19
C ILE A 519 -17.06 6.63 -3.48
N GLU A 520 -17.42 7.92 -3.56
CA GLU A 520 -18.80 8.33 -3.80
C GLU A 520 -19.30 7.99 -5.20
N SER A 521 -18.40 7.85 -6.18
CA SER A 521 -18.74 7.50 -7.55
C SER A 521 -19.45 6.16 -7.68
N LEU A 522 -19.35 5.27 -6.69
CA LEU A 522 -20.17 4.06 -6.63
C LEU A 522 -21.62 4.46 -6.32
N LEU A 523 -22.45 4.59 -7.35
CA LEU A 523 -23.85 5.04 -7.20
C LEU A 523 -24.75 3.92 -6.71
N LYS A 524 -24.61 2.74 -7.30
CA LYS A 524 -25.44 1.57 -7.00
C LYS A 524 -24.63 0.29 -6.98
N LEU A 525 -25.08 -0.63 -6.15
CA LEU A 525 -24.61 -2.01 -6.10
C LEU A 525 -25.86 -2.90 -6.00
N ASP A 526 -26.03 -3.77 -6.99
CA ASP A 526 -27.03 -4.84 -6.98
C ASP A 526 -26.33 -6.19 -6.96
N ALA A 527 -26.79 -7.11 -6.12
CA ALA A 527 -26.17 -8.40 -5.96
C ALA A 527 -27.24 -9.49 -5.96
N ARG A 528 -27.12 -10.42 -6.90
CA ARG A 528 -28.10 -11.50 -7.09
C ARG A 528 -27.44 -12.88 -7.14
N PRO A 529 -28.05 -13.91 -6.56
CA PRO A 529 -27.54 -15.27 -6.67
C PRO A 529 -27.67 -15.76 -8.11
N ILE A 530 -26.62 -16.40 -8.62
CA ILE A 530 -26.58 -17.04 -9.93
C ILE A 530 -26.02 -18.46 -9.82
N THR A 531 -26.30 -19.27 -10.83
CA THR A 531 -25.65 -20.58 -11.01
C THR A 531 -24.97 -20.57 -12.36
N ALA A 532 -23.68 -20.92 -12.41
CA ALA A 532 -22.92 -20.98 -13.64
C ALA A 532 -22.24 -22.34 -13.79
N PRO A 533 -22.11 -22.87 -15.02
CA PRO A 533 -21.21 -23.97 -15.29
C PRO A 533 -19.78 -23.48 -15.11
N ILE A 534 -19.01 -24.20 -14.30
CA ILE A 534 -17.60 -23.93 -14.05
C ILE A 534 -16.81 -25.13 -14.51
N GLN A 535 -15.77 -24.87 -15.31
CA GLN A 535 -14.85 -25.90 -15.72
C GLN A 535 -13.85 -26.18 -14.59
N VAL A 536 -13.89 -27.39 -14.05
CA VAL A 536 -12.92 -27.88 -13.08
C VAL A 536 -12.21 -29.06 -13.72
N ASN A 537 -10.95 -28.87 -14.09
CA ASN A 537 -10.18 -29.81 -14.89
C ASN A 537 -10.88 -30.12 -16.24
N THR A 538 -11.34 -31.36 -16.42
CA THR A 538 -12.03 -31.85 -17.62
C THR A 538 -13.55 -31.95 -17.45
N SER A 539 -14.08 -31.62 -16.27
CA SER A 539 -15.51 -31.76 -15.96
C SER A 539 -16.18 -30.40 -15.75
N VAL A 540 -17.40 -30.25 -16.26
CA VAL A 540 -18.23 -29.06 -16.03
C VAL A 540 -19.13 -29.32 -14.83
N VAL A 541 -18.98 -28.51 -13.78
CA VAL A 541 -19.80 -28.59 -12.56
C VAL A 541 -20.62 -27.32 -12.43
N LEU A 542 -21.90 -27.45 -12.04
CA LEU A 542 -22.73 -26.30 -11.70
C LEU A 542 -22.36 -25.80 -10.31
N CYS A 543 -21.89 -24.56 -10.23
CA CYS A 543 -21.58 -23.91 -8.97
C CYS A 543 -22.56 -22.75 -8.74
N ARG A 544 -22.90 -22.49 -7.47
CA ARG A 544 -23.67 -21.31 -7.08
C ARG A 544 -22.69 -20.17 -6.79
N GLY A 545 -23.06 -18.97 -7.21
CA GLY A 545 -22.27 -17.77 -6.99
C GLY A 545 -23.14 -16.54 -6.88
N THR A 546 -22.49 -15.38 -6.79
CA THR A 546 -23.15 -14.08 -6.71
C THR A 546 -22.70 -13.22 -7.89
N GLU A 547 -23.65 -12.73 -8.67
CA GLU A 547 -23.38 -11.70 -9.66
C GLU A 547 -23.61 -10.33 -9.02
N VAL A 548 -22.58 -9.49 -9.08
CA VAL A 548 -22.60 -8.12 -8.54
C VAL A 548 -22.57 -7.17 -9.72
N THR A 549 -23.57 -6.29 -9.80
CA THR A 549 -23.63 -5.21 -10.79
C THR A 549 -23.39 -3.88 -10.07
N ILE A 550 -22.37 -3.15 -10.51
CA ILE A 550 -22.06 -1.81 -10.00
C ILE A 550 -22.38 -0.74 -11.05
N GLU A 551 -22.94 0.38 -10.61
CA GLU A 551 -23.13 1.59 -11.42
C GLU A 551 -22.18 2.67 -10.92
N LEU A 552 -21.32 3.18 -11.81
CA LEU A 552 -20.29 4.18 -11.51
C LEU A 552 -20.62 5.54 -12.15
N ASP A 553 -20.46 6.61 -11.38
CA ASP A 553 -20.61 7.99 -11.84
C ASP A 553 -19.39 8.45 -12.64
N THR A 554 -19.59 8.78 -13.92
CA THR A 554 -18.51 9.22 -14.80
C THR A 554 -17.96 10.60 -14.46
N MET A 555 -18.78 11.50 -13.90
CA MET A 555 -18.34 12.85 -13.54
C MET A 555 -17.46 12.83 -12.29
N MET A 556 -17.80 12.00 -11.30
CA MET A 556 -16.99 11.85 -10.08
C MET A 556 -15.68 11.08 -10.33
N LEU A 557 -15.64 10.25 -11.37
CA LEU A 557 -14.45 9.53 -11.81
C LEU A 557 -13.52 10.33 -12.74
N ALA A 558 -13.78 11.62 -12.96
CA ALA A 558 -12.90 12.46 -13.77
C ALA A 558 -11.45 12.44 -13.27
N GLY A 559 -10.51 12.12 -14.16
CA GLY A 559 -9.09 11.99 -13.82
C GLY A 559 -8.72 10.69 -13.09
N THR A 560 -9.58 9.66 -13.18
CA THR A 560 -9.31 8.28 -12.73
C THR A 560 -9.72 7.29 -13.81
N SER A 561 -9.31 6.03 -13.68
CA SER A 561 -9.72 4.95 -14.57
C SER A 561 -10.91 4.17 -13.97
N PRO A 562 -12.12 4.26 -14.57
CA PRO A 562 -13.24 3.41 -14.21
C PRO A 562 -12.91 1.91 -14.30
N LEU A 563 -12.12 1.50 -15.31
CA LEU A 563 -11.70 0.10 -15.44
C LEU A 563 -10.87 -0.34 -14.24
N LEU A 564 -9.84 0.41 -13.89
CA LEU A 564 -8.93 0.08 -12.80
C LEU A 564 -9.69 0.03 -11.48
N TYR A 565 -10.55 1.02 -11.22
CA TYR A 565 -11.38 1.03 -10.02
C TYR A 565 -12.27 -0.21 -9.95
N ALA A 566 -13.01 -0.51 -11.03
CA ALA A 566 -13.84 -1.71 -11.10
C ALA A 566 -13.02 -3.02 -10.99
N SER A 567 -11.79 -3.05 -11.50
CA SER A 567 -10.90 -4.21 -11.39
C SER A 567 -10.44 -4.46 -9.96
N VAL A 568 -10.14 -3.40 -9.21
CA VAL A 568 -9.81 -3.49 -7.77
C VAL A 568 -11.02 -4.00 -6.98
N ILE A 569 -12.22 -3.49 -7.28
CA ILE A 569 -13.47 -3.98 -6.67
C ILE A 569 -13.70 -5.45 -7.01
N GLU A 570 -13.48 -5.86 -8.26
CA GLU A 570 -13.66 -7.24 -8.70
C GLU A 570 -12.75 -8.21 -7.93
N ARG A 571 -11.47 -7.86 -7.77
CA ARG A 571 -10.51 -8.69 -7.01
C ARG A 571 -10.87 -8.73 -5.53
N PHE A 572 -11.26 -7.59 -4.96
CA PHE A 572 -11.72 -7.51 -3.58
C PHE A 572 -12.94 -8.43 -3.34
N LEU A 573 -13.95 -8.38 -4.20
CA LEU A 573 -15.15 -9.22 -4.10
C LEU A 573 -14.85 -10.70 -4.33
N GLY A 574 -13.91 -11.04 -5.22
CA GLY A 574 -13.43 -12.41 -5.42
C GLY A 574 -12.87 -13.02 -4.14
N LEU A 575 -12.03 -12.25 -3.45
CA LEU A 575 -11.42 -12.64 -2.18
C LEU A 575 -12.45 -12.65 -1.04
N TYR A 576 -13.45 -11.76 -1.07
CA TYR A 576 -14.51 -11.68 -0.04
C TYR A 576 -15.59 -12.78 -0.19
N CYS A 577 -15.51 -13.61 -1.22
CA CYS A 577 -16.46 -14.67 -1.48
C CYS A 577 -16.42 -15.77 -0.41
N SER A 578 -17.56 -16.40 -0.14
CA SER A 578 -17.61 -17.58 0.73
C SER A 578 -16.94 -18.79 0.09
N ILE A 579 -16.46 -19.71 0.93
CA ILE A 579 -15.88 -20.98 0.50
C ILE A 579 -16.90 -21.74 -0.37
N ASN A 580 -16.45 -22.32 -1.49
CA ASN A 580 -17.25 -23.05 -2.48
C ASN A 580 -18.30 -22.21 -3.23
N SER A 581 -18.06 -20.90 -3.35
CA SER A 581 -18.85 -19.97 -4.16
C SER A 581 -17.93 -19.20 -5.11
N PHE A 582 -18.52 -18.47 -6.06
CA PHE A 582 -17.81 -17.53 -6.91
C PHE A 582 -18.51 -16.17 -6.93
N THR A 583 -17.79 -15.12 -7.30
CA THR A 583 -18.35 -13.82 -7.64
C THR A 583 -18.16 -13.52 -9.12
N ARG A 584 -19.08 -12.73 -9.69
CA ARG A 584 -18.94 -12.19 -11.04
C ARG A 584 -19.27 -10.71 -10.98
N LEU A 585 -18.35 -9.84 -11.39
CA LEU A 585 -18.60 -8.41 -11.46
C LEU A 585 -19.05 -7.99 -12.86
N ILE A 586 -20.09 -7.16 -12.91
CA ILE A 586 -20.49 -6.37 -14.08
C ILE A 586 -20.40 -4.90 -13.70
N ALA A 587 -19.58 -4.13 -14.42
CA ALA A 587 -19.50 -2.68 -14.24
C ALA A 587 -20.29 -1.95 -15.31
N ARG A 588 -21.01 -0.89 -14.91
CA ARG A 588 -21.73 0.03 -15.80
C ARG A 588 -21.37 1.47 -15.47
N LEU A 589 -21.42 2.32 -16.49
CA LEU A 589 -21.22 3.75 -16.34
C LEU A 589 -22.58 4.45 -16.37
N SER A 590 -22.82 5.38 -15.45
CA SER A 590 -24.07 6.12 -15.41
C SER A 590 -24.22 6.98 -16.68
N GLY A 591 -25.43 7.03 -17.22
CA GLY A 591 -25.74 7.78 -18.45
C GLY A 591 -25.17 7.19 -19.74
N ARG A 592 -24.52 6.01 -19.72
CA ARG A 592 -24.11 5.27 -20.92
C ARG A 592 -24.85 3.94 -21.01
N ASP A 593 -25.37 3.62 -22.18
CA ASP A 593 -26.00 2.33 -22.43
C ASP A 593 -24.95 1.22 -22.57
N GLY A 594 -25.22 0.08 -21.94
CA GLY A 594 -24.39 -1.12 -22.02
C GLY A 594 -23.52 -1.39 -20.79
N GLU A 595 -22.69 -2.43 -20.88
CA GLU A 595 -21.74 -2.82 -19.85
C GLU A 595 -20.37 -2.22 -20.20
N LEU A 596 -19.69 -1.65 -19.20
CA LEU A 596 -18.29 -1.25 -19.35
C LEU A 596 -17.44 -2.50 -19.57
N LYS A 597 -17.59 -3.47 -18.66
CA LYS A 597 -16.90 -4.75 -18.70
C LYS A 597 -17.65 -5.75 -17.82
N ARG A 598 -17.58 -7.02 -18.23
CA ARG A 598 -18.03 -8.19 -17.48
C ARG A 598 -16.82 -9.07 -17.23
N TRP A 599 -16.50 -9.30 -15.97
CA TRP A 599 -15.39 -10.17 -15.60
C TRP A 599 -15.83 -11.63 -15.59
N PRO A 600 -14.90 -12.58 -15.79
CA PRO A 600 -15.20 -14.00 -15.61
C PRO A 600 -15.58 -14.29 -14.14
N PRO A 601 -16.28 -15.41 -13.87
CA PRO A 601 -16.44 -15.91 -12.50
C PRO A 601 -15.09 -16.01 -11.78
N ARG A 602 -15.02 -15.58 -10.52
CA ARG A 602 -13.82 -15.65 -9.69
C ARG A 602 -14.12 -16.31 -8.35
N ALA A 603 -13.25 -17.22 -7.93
CA ALA A 603 -13.26 -17.78 -6.58
C ALA A 603 -11.92 -17.48 -5.91
N GLY A 604 -11.92 -16.57 -4.93
CA GLY A 604 -10.69 -16.10 -4.29
C GLY A 604 -9.84 -15.30 -5.28
N ASP A 605 -8.59 -15.74 -5.45
CA ASP A 605 -7.60 -15.19 -6.36
C ASP A 605 -7.76 -15.70 -7.80
N LYS A 606 -8.44 -16.83 -8.03
CA LYS A 606 -8.49 -17.48 -9.34
C LYS A 606 -9.74 -17.14 -10.15
N ALA A 607 -9.52 -16.67 -11.37
CA ALA A 607 -10.55 -16.62 -12.40
C ALA A 607 -10.87 -18.03 -12.88
N LEU A 608 -12.15 -18.34 -13.01
CA LEU A 608 -12.68 -19.64 -13.40
C LEU A 608 -13.08 -19.57 -14.88
N VAL A 609 -12.07 -19.57 -15.74
CA VAL A 609 -12.16 -19.47 -17.20
C VAL A 609 -11.81 -20.80 -17.82
#